data_AF-A0A7W0YF24-F1
#
_entry.id   AF-A0A7W0YF24-F1
#
_cell.length_a   1.000
_cell.length_b   1.000
_cell.length_c   1.000
_cell.angle_alpha   90.00
_cell.angle_beta   90.00
_cell.angle_gamma   90.00
#
_symmetry.space_group_name_H-M   'P 1'
#
loop_
_entity.id
_entity.type
_entity.pdbx_description
1 polymer ?
#
loop_
_entity_poly.entity_id
_entity_poly.type
_entity_poly.pdbx_seq_one_letter_code
_entity_poly.pdbx_strand_id
1 'polypeptide(L)' 'MTGAEGVGQHSVRMQRVEHGWDVYIMDPEGDVVSTRACGSETEARTFVSTVRQHLYWLSPEKFREYYRIDDPALASGGPD' A
#
# COMPACT_ATOMS: atom_id res chain seq x y z
N MET A 1 21.02 23.13 8.24
CA MET A 1 21.36 22.28 7.08
C MET A 1 20.11 21.49 6.75
N THR A 2 19.80 21.43 5.47
CA THR A 2 18.50 21.22 4.81
C THR A 2 17.82 19.88 5.13
N GLY A 3 16.60 19.93 5.68
CA GLY A 3 15.68 18.78 5.69
C GLY A 3 14.84 18.79 4.41
N ALA A 4 15.26 18.03 3.42
CA ALA A 4 14.44 17.67 2.26
C ALA A 4 14.03 16.21 2.45
N GLU A 5 13.07 15.97 3.36
CA GLU A 5 12.50 14.64 3.59
C GLU A 5 11.05 14.67 3.12
N GLY A 6 10.69 13.72 2.24
CA GLY A 6 9.31 13.48 1.86
C GLY A 6 8.82 14.08 0.53
N VAL A 7 9.56 13.94 -0.57
CA VAL A 7 8.93 13.86 -1.91
C VAL A 7 9.24 12.49 -2.50
N GLY A 8 8.76 11.44 -1.85
CA GLY A 8 8.64 10.12 -2.45
C GLY A 8 7.19 9.89 -2.88
N GLN A 9 7.00 9.04 -3.89
CA GLN A 9 5.68 8.50 -4.22
C GLN A 9 5.47 7.22 -3.40
N HIS A 10 4.22 6.90 -3.05
CA HIS A 10 3.91 5.58 -2.48
C HIS A 10 4.45 4.48 -3.39
N SER A 11 4.84 3.36 -2.80
CA SER A 11 5.37 2.20 -3.51
C SER A 11 4.56 0.95 -3.18
N VAL A 12 4.73 -0.11 -3.96
CA VAL A 12 3.98 -1.35 -3.78
C VAL A 12 4.89 -2.57 -3.91
N ARG A 13 4.76 -3.50 -2.97
CA ARG A 13 5.53 -4.74 -2.88
C ARG A 13 4.60 -5.92 -2.65
N MET A 14 4.91 -7.06 -3.25
CA MET A 14 4.29 -8.33 -2.89
C MET A 14 5.30 -9.23 -2.18
N GLN A 15 4.81 -10.09 -1.28
CA GLN A 15 5.59 -11.07 -0.56
C GLN A 15 4.82 -12.38 -0.45
N ARG A 16 5.52 -13.50 -0.57
CA ARG A 16 4.95 -14.81 -0.27
C ARG A 16 4.87 -15.02 1.25
N VAL A 17 3.72 -15.45 1.72
CA VAL A 17 3.44 -15.77 3.13
C VAL A 17 2.96 -17.23 3.26
N GLU A 18 2.76 -17.73 4.47
CA GLU A 18 2.44 -19.15 4.74
C GLU A 18 1.19 -19.62 4.00
N HIS A 19 0.18 -18.76 3.85
CA HIS A 19 -1.12 -19.10 3.24
C HIS A 19 -1.34 -18.54 1.83
N GLY A 20 -0.32 -17.90 1.23
CA GLY A 20 -0.50 -17.26 -0.07
C GLY A 20 0.47 -16.11 -0.29
N TRP A 21 -0.08 -14.95 -0.64
CA TRP A 21 0.69 -13.76 -0.97
C TRP A 21 0.06 -12.54 -0.34
N ASP A 22 0.88 -11.67 0.24
CA ASP A 22 0.45 -10.37 0.70
C ASP A 22 1.01 -9.28 -0.21
N VAL A 23 0.19 -8.26 -0.45
CA VAL A 23 0.59 -7.05 -1.18
C VAL A 23 0.53 -5.87 -0.22
N TYR A 24 1.66 -5.19 -0.06
CA TYR A 24 1.84 -4.04 0.79
C TYR A 24 1.97 -2.78 -0.05
N ILE A 25 1.19 -1.76 0.30
CA ILE A 25 1.37 -0.40 -0.17
C ILE A 25 2.16 0.32 0.91
N MET A 26 3.30 0.88 0.52
CA MET A 26 4.20 1.58 1.43
C MET A 26 4.18 3.07 1.12
N ASP A 27 4.25 3.89 2.14
CA ASP A 27 4.43 5.32 1.98
C ASP A 27 5.89 5.66 1.59
N PRO A 28 6.19 6.94 1.31
CA PRO A 28 7.54 7.42 0.99
C PRO A 28 8.62 7.14 2.06
N GLU A 29 8.24 7.05 3.33
CA GLU A 29 9.10 6.75 4.48
C GLU A 29 9.40 5.25 4.58
N GLY A 30 8.60 4.42 3.90
CA GLY A 30 8.75 2.98 3.82
C GLY A 30 7.84 2.20 4.76
N ASP A 31 6.94 2.88 5.47
CA ASP A 31 5.94 2.25 6.34
C ASP A 31 4.79 1.65 5.53
N VAL A 32 4.28 0.52 6.01
CA VAL A 32 3.15 -0.15 5.38
C VAL A 32 1.86 0.56 5.77
N VAL A 33 1.24 1.21 4.80
CA VAL A 33 -0.01 1.96 4.99
C VAL A 33 -1.26 1.20 4.53
N SER A 34 -1.08 0.11 3.78
CA SER A 34 -2.17 -0.78 3.40
C SER A 34 -1.64 -2.17 3.09
N THR A 35 -2.39 -3.20 3.49
CA THR A 35 -2.07 -4.60 3.20
C THR A 35 -3.28 -5.29 2.60
N ARG A 36 -3.04 -6.11 1.57
CA ARG A 36 -4.06 -6.99 0.99
C ARG A 36 -3.54 -8.41 0.88
N ALA A 37 -4.26 -9.36 1.48
CA ALA A 37 -4.04 -10.78 1.28
C ALA A 37 -4.58 -11.23 -0.08
N CYS A 38 -3.82 -12.08 -0.75
CA CYS A 38 -4.11 -12.68 -2.05
C CYS A 38 -3.90 -14.19 -1.97
N GLY A 39 -4.83 -14.95 -2.58
CA GLY A 39 -4.79 -16.41 -2.54
C GLY A 39 -3.80 -17.03 -3.52
N SER A 40 -3.20 -16.24 -4.42
CA SER A 40 -2.30 -16.73 -5.47
C SER A 40 -1.36 -15.64 -5.97
N GLU A 41 -0.21 -16.07 -6.51
CA GLU A 41 0.80 -15.14 -7.07
C GLU A 41 0.21 -14.30 -8.21
N THR A 42 -0.60 -14.90 -9.07
CA THR A 42 -1.27 -14.21 -10.19
C THR A 42 -2.19 -13.09 -9.70
N GLU A 43 -2.94 -13.34 -8.63
CA GLU A 43 -3.81 -12.32 -8.01
C GLU A 43 -2.96 -11.18 -7.44
N ALA A 44 -1.90 -11.51 -6.69
CA ALA A 44 -0.98 -10.53 -6.12
C ALA A 44 -0.31 -9.66 -7.21
N ARG A 45 0.21 -10.27 -8.27
CA ARG A 45 0.81 -9.55 -9.42
C ARG A 45 -0.19 -8.65 -10.14
N THR A 46 -1.42 -9.12 -10.29
CA THR A 46 -2.50 -8.34 -10.90
C THR A 46 -2.80 -7.12 -10.05
N PHE A 47 -2.96 -7.32 -8.74
CA PHE A 47 -3.23 -6.22 -7.81
C PHE A 47 -2.07 -5.21 -7.74
N VAL A 48 -0.81 -5.68 -7.66
CA VAL A 48 0.39 -4.82 -7.75
C VAL A 48 0.35 -3.96 -9.02
N SER A 49 -0.02 -4.55 -10.16
CA SER A 49 -0.11 -3.83 -11.43
C SER A 49 -1.20 -2.75 -11.40
N THR A 50 -2.37 -3.06 -10.82
CA THR A 50 -3.45 -2.09 -10.59
C THR A 50 -3.00 -0.94 -9.69
N VAL A 51 -2.34 -1.23 -8.56
CA VAL A 51 -1.83 -0.21 -7.65
C VAL A 51 -0.84 0.71 -8.37
N ARG A 52 0.08 0.15 -9.17
CA ARG A 52 1.02 0.95 -9.99
C ARG A 52 0.32 1.85 -11.00
N GLN A 53 -0.74 1.37 -11.64
CA GLN A 53 -1.55 2.20 -12.54
C GLN A 53 -2.23 3.33 -11.77
N HIS A 54 -2.80 3.05 -10.60
CA HIS A 54 -3.42 4.06 -9.75
C HIS A 54 -2.42 5.10 -9.25
N LEU A 55 -1.18 4.71 -8.91
CA LEU A 55 -0.11 5.67 -8.57
C LEU A 55 0.20 6.64 -9.71
N TYR A 56 0.08 6.18 -10.95
CA TYR A 56 0.33 7.01 -12.13
C TYR A 56 -0.89 7.85 -12.55
N TRP A 57 -2.12 7.33 -12.38
CA TRP A 57 -3.34 7.99 -12.84
C TRP A 57 -4.01 8.87 -11.80
N LEU A 58 -3.90 8.54 -10.52
CA LEU A 58 -4.57 9.28 -9.45
C LEU A 58 -3.65 10.34 -8.88
N SER A 59 -4.24 11.49 -8.54
CA SER A 59 -3.58 12.45 -7.65
C SER A 59 -3.31 11.80 -6.28
N PRO A 60 -2.25 12.20 -5.55
CA PRO A 60 -1.90 11.62 -4.25
C PRO A 60 -3.05 11.57 -3.25
N GLU A 61 -3.89 12.61 -3.21
CA GLU A 61 -5.06 12.69 -2.32
C GLU A 61 -6.11 11.62 -2.68
N LYS A 62 -6.41 11.45 -3.97
CA LYS A 62 -7.36 10.43 -4.44
C LYS A 62 -6.84 9.01 -4.26
N PHE A 63 -5.53 8.81 -4.38
CA PHE A 63 -4.91 7.53 -4.07
C PHE A 63 -5.09 7.17 -2.58
N ARG A 64 -4.84 8.12 -1.66
CA ARG A 64 -5.03 7.91 -0.22
C ARG A 64 -6.48 7.64 0.14
N GLU A 65 -7.42 8.38 -0.45
CA GLU A 65 -8.86 8.16 -0.28
C GLU A 65 -9.28 6.76 -0.75
N TYR A 66 -8.84 6.36 -1.94
CA TYR A 66 -9.18 5.05 -2.53
C TYR A 66 -8.69 3.87 -1.70
N TYR A 67 -7.46 3.94 -1.19
CA TYR A 67 -6.85 2.88 -0.37
C TYR A 67 -7.08 3.07 1.14
N ARG A 68 -7.84 4.10 1.55
CA ARG A 68 -8.12 4.44 2.95
C ARG A 68 -6.86 4.54 3.82
N ILE A 69 -5.79 5.11 3.27
CA ILE A 69 -4.49 5.25 3.94
C ILE A 69 -4.56 6.17 5.17
N ASP A 70 -5.54 7.08 5.21
CA ASP A 70 -5.76 8.03 6.32
C ASP A 70 -6.89 7.58 7.26
N ASP A 71 -7.43 6.37 7.11
CA ASP A 71 -8.52 5.89 7.96
C ASP A 71 -7.95 5.25 9.25
N PRO A 72 -8.02 5.92 10.41
CA PRO A 72 -7.46 5.41 11.66
C PRO A 72 -8.18 4.16 12.18
N ALA A 73 -9.32 3.77 11.61
CA ALA A 73 -10.05 2.57 12.05
C ALA A 73 -9.36 1.28 11.60
N LEU A 74 -8.48 1.31 10.59
CA LEU A 74 -7.62 0.18 10.20
C LEU A 74 -6.31 0.12 10.99
N ALA A 75 -5.86 1.23 11.57
CA ALA A 75 -4.66 1.28 12.42
C ALA A 75 -4.90 0.75 13.85
N SER A 76 -6.17 0.59 14.25
CA SER A 76 -6.60 0.13 15.58
C SER A 76 -7.39 -1.19 15.50
N GLY A 77 -6.86 -2.19 14.80
CA GLY A 77 -7.42 -3.54 14.78
C GLY A 77 -6.94 -4.41 15.94
N GLY A 78 -7.46 -4.15 17.14
CA GLY A 78 -7.37 -5.04 18.33
C GLY A 78 -7.09 -4.27 19.64
N PRO A 79 -7.73 -4.60 20.79
CA PRO A 79 -8.28 -5.91 21.15
C PRO A 79 -9.76 -5.92 21.57
N ASP A 80 -10.47 -7.01 21.31
CA ASP A 80 -11.53 -7.55 22.19
C ASP A 80 -11.34 -9.06 22.32
#